data_AF-A0A2D6FHK3-F1
#
_entry.id   AF-A0A2D6FHK3-F1
#
_cell.length_a   1.000
_cell.length_b   1.000
_cell.length_c   1.000
_cell.angle_alpha   90.00
_cell.angle_beta   90.00
_cell.angle_gamma   90.00
#
_symmetry.space_group_name_H-M   'P 1'
#
loop_
_entity.id
_entity.type
_entity.pdbx_description
1 polymer ?
#
loop_
_entity_poly.entity_id
_entity_poly.type
_entity_poly.pdbx_seq_one_letter_code
_entity_poly.pdbx_strand_id
1 'polypeptide(L)' 'ANRCGSGVVHGGEQDAELGLLPAGVLSPQKARVLLLLAVMAGFEQEQLAQLLPITLV' A
#
# COMPACT_ATOMS: atom_id res chain seq x y z
N ALA A 1 -5.83 2.26 1.92
CA ALA A 1 -6.12 1.56 3.19
C ALA A 1 -7.60 1.73 3.54
N ASN A 2 -8.19 0.83 4.36
CA ASN A 2 -9.61 0.92 4.72
C ASN A 2 -9.82 1.38 6.18
N ARG A 3 -11.00 1.90 6.48
CA ARG A 3 -11.44 2.29 7.84
C ARG A 3 -12.20 1.19 8.58
N CYS A 4 -12.46 0.06 7.93
CA CYS A 4 -13.31 -1.01 8.45
C CYS A 4 -12.61 -1.90 9.49
N GLY A 5 -11.31 -1.69 9.71
CA GLY A 5 -10.50 -2.47 10.65
C GLY A 5 -10.02 -3.81 10.09
N SER A 6 -10.70 -4.36 9.08
CA SER A 6 -10.34 -5.60 8.38
C SER A 6 -10.75 -5.57 6.91
N GLY A 7 -10.16 -6.46 6.12
CA GLY A 7 -10.47 -6.65 4.69
C GLY A 7 -9.37 -6.12 3.76
N VAL A 8 -9.28 -6.69 2.56
CA VAL A 8 -8.29 -6.31 1.55
C VAL A 8 -8.74 -5.03 0.85
N VAL A 9 -7.82 -4.08 0.66
CA VAL A 9 -7.98 -2.98 -0.29
C VAL A 9 -7.39 -3.43 -1.63
N HIS A 10 -8.27 -3.70 -2.59
CA HIS A 10 -7.89 -3.99 -3.96
C HIS A 10 -7.55 -2.71 -4.71
N GLY A 11 -6.64 -2.79 -5.68
CA GLY A 11 -6.44 -1.71 -6.65
C GLY A 11 -7.38 -1.90 -7.85
N GLY A 12 -7.79 -0.79 -8.47
CA GLY A 12 -8.45 -0.77 -9.77
C GLY A 12 -7.58 -0.13 -10.87
N GLU A 13 -7.96 -0.32 -12.13
CA GLU A 13 -7.25 0.28 -13.28
C GLU A 13 -7.22 1.82 -13.18
N GLN A 14 -8.33 2.44 -12.81
CA GLN A 14 -8.43 3.90 -12.63
C GLN A 14 -7.53 4.42 -11.48
N ASP A 15 -7.37 3.63 -10.41
CA ASP A 15 -6.46 3.98 -9.32
C ASP A 15 -5.01 3.94 -9.79
N ALA A 16 -4.66 2.94 -10.61
CA ALA A 16 -3.33 2.79 -11.17
C ALA A 16 -2.97 3.94 -12.14
N GLU A 17 -3.91 4.37 -12.98
CA GLU A 17 -3.75 5.53 -13.86
C GLU A 17 -3.47 6.83 -13.07
N LEU A 18 -4.01 6.93 -11.86
CA LEU A 18 -3.78 8.06 -10.94
C LEU A 18 -2.52 7.89 -10.07
N GLY A 19 -1.77 6.80 -10.23
CA GLY A 19 -0.60 6.47 -9.42
C GLY A 19 -0.92 6.13 -7.96
N LEU A 20 -2.16 5.72 -7.67
CA LEU A 20 -2.58 5.31 -6.33
C LEU A 20 -2.15 3.88 -6.04
N LEU A 21 -1.77 3.64 -4.78
CA LEU A 21 -1.27 2.35 -4.34
C LEU A 21 -2.25 1.68 -3.36
N PRO A 22 -2.72 0.45 -3.64
CA PRO A 22 -3.55 -0.29 -2.70
C PRO A 22 -2.71 -0.74 -1.50
N ALA A 23 -3.27 -0.57 -0.30
CA ALA A 23 -2.59 -0.96 0.94
C ALA A 23 -2.75 -2.47 1.27
N GLY A 24 -3.35 -3.26 0.37
CA GLY A 24 -3.64 -4.68 0.59
C GLY A 24 -4.41 -4.91 1.90
N VAL A 25 -3.90 -5.82 2.72
CA VAL A 25 -4.46 -6.17 4.04
C VAL A 25 -4.03 -5.22 5.17
N LEU A 26 -3.17 -4.24 4.89
CA LEU A 26 -2.59 -3.39 5.92
C LEU A 26 -3.62 -2.41 6.49
N SER A 27 -3.62 -2.30 7.83
CA SER A 27 -4.35 -1.22 8.50
C SER A 27 -3.75 0.14 8.11
N PRO A 28 -4.51 1.24 8.21
CA PRO A 28 -3.99 2.59 7.92
C PRO A 28 -2.70 2.92 8.67
N GLN A 29 -2.55 2.51 9.93
CA GLN A 29 -1.33 2.78 10.69
C GLN A 29 -0.14 1.96 10.18
N LYS A 30 -0.34 0.66 9.88
CA LYS A 30 0.72 -0.21 9.36
C LYS A 30 1.17 0.22 7.97
N ALA A 31 0.22 0.52 7.08
CA ALA A 31 0.50 1.03 5.74
C ALA A 31 1.33 2.32 5.77
N ARG A 32 1.00 3.24 6.69
CA ARG A 32 1.77 4.49 6.88
C ARG A 32 3.20 4.23 7.31
N VAL A 33 3.42 3.36 8.30
CA VAL A 33 4.78 3.05 8.78
C VAL A 33 5.60 2.40 7.68
N LEU A 34 5.04 1.41 6.97
CA LEU A 34 5.74 0.76 5.87
C LEU A 34 6.09 1.73 4.74
N LEU A 35 5.13 2.57 4.33
CA LEU A 35 5.37 3.59 3.30
C LEU A 35 6.47 4.56 3.71
N LEU A 36 6.46 5.03 4.96
CA LEU A 36 7.49 5.94 5.46
C LEU A 36 8.88 5.31 5.40
N LEU A 37 9.01 4.05 5.85
CA LEU A 37 10.28 3.32 5.81
C LEU A 37 10.77 3.10 4.36
N ALA A 38 9.85 2.74 3.46
CA ALA A 38 10.18 2.50 2.06
C ALA A 38 10.64 3.78 1.35
N VAL A 39 9.95 4.91 1.59
CA VAL A 39 10.36 6.22 1.06
C VAL A 39 11.72 6.64 1.61
N MET A 40 11.97 6.44 2.92
CA MET A 40 13.29 6.70 3.52
C MET A 40 14.40 5.81 2.93
N ALA A 41 14.06 4.59 2.53
CA ALA A 41 14.97 3.67 1.85
C ALA A 41 15.15 3.97 0.34
N GLY A 42 14.49 5.00 -0.19
CA GLY A 42 14.60 5.40 -1.60
C GLY A 42 13.77 4.55 -2.56
N PHE A 43 12.71 3.88 -2.09
CA PHE A 43 11.85 3.08 -2.97
C PHE A 43 11.03 3.99 -3.90
N GLU A 44 10.99 3.62 -5.17
CA GLU A 44 10.19 4.30 -6.20
C GLU A 44 8.81 3.66 -6.37
N GLN A 45 7.95 4.30 -7.17
CA GLN A 45 6.53 3.95 -7.30
C GLN A 45 6.30 2.47 -7.61
N GLU A 46 7.03 1.89 -8.56
CA GLU A 46 6.90 0.46 -8.91
C GLU A 46 7.25 -0.46 -7.73
N GLN A 47 8.29 -0.12 -6.98
CA GLN A 47 8.72 -0.90 -5.83
C GLN A 47 7.70 -0.79 -4.68
N LEU A 48 7.12 0.40 -4.48
CA LEU A 48 6.05 0.61 -3.51
C LEU A 48 4.77 -0.15 -3.89
N ALA A 49 4.45 -0.20 -5.19
CA ALA A 49 3.30 -0.95 -5.72
C ALA A 49 3.43 -2.46 -5.50
N GLN A 50 4.66 -2.99 -5.49
CA GLN A 50 4.92 -4.39 -5.15
C GLN A 50 4.96 -4.64 -3.64
N LEU A 51 5.42 -3.65 -2.85
CA LEU A 51 5.62 -3.77 -1.40
C LEU A 51 4.33 -3.63 -0.58
N LEU A 52 3.47 -2.67 -0.91
CA LEU A 52 2.27 -2.35 -0.12
C LEU A 52 1.16 -3.42 -0.11
N PRO A 53 0.89 -4.15 -1.21
CA PRO A 53 -0.10 -5.22 -1.19
C PRO A 53 0.40 -6.51 -0.52
N ILE A 54 1.63 -6.55 -0.01
CA ILE A 54 2.18 -7.75 0.64
C ILE A 54 1.40 -8.10 1.90
N THR A 55 0.92 -9.34 1.94
CA THR A 55 0.49 -10.01 3.16
C THR A 55 1.74 -10.43 3.93
N LEU A 56 2.06 -9.73 5.02
CA LEU A 56 3.06 -10.22 5.98
C LEU A 56 2.46 -11.45 6.67
N VAL A 57 3.04 -12.63 6.37
CA VAL A 57 2.75 -13.92 7.02
C VAL A 57 3.16 -13.88 8.48
#